data_AF-A0AA96ZP16-F1
#
_entry.id   AF-A0AA96ZP16-F1
#
_cell.length_a   1.000
_cell.length_b   1.000
_cell.length_c   1.000
_cell.angle_alpha   90.00
_cell.angle_beta   90.00
_cell.angle_gamma   90.00
#
_symmetry.space_group_name_H-M   'P 1'
#
loop_
_entity.id
_entity.type
_entity.pdbx_description
1 polymer ?
#
loop_
_entity_poly.entity_id
_entity_poly.type
_entity_poly.pdbx_seq_one_letter_code
_entity_poly.pdbx_strand_id
1 'polypeptide(L)'
;MFHHHPHEHAADGTRSRATWAELFYDIVLAFGVSQTTHILGHAPSWATFGQALLMLTPLWWAWVDVALAVTMVEETHVERLLLLAAGLATYGMGVAAPRAMSGHAGAALFAGSYLVLRLLMGEATRRDRPFARTIHPYSVGVVFALALTAGAFASGPARAAIWAGAILAEAVLPAVMSRRLHAMTYSAAHLPERFGLFIIIALGENILAVGARASAGALTAALIAALVLSFVIGGALWWLYFHLAAPAVEHAMRTHRTPATVVRDVLSYGHLVLVLGLLLVAVGTGNTVAHPTGVPHDPSAALLPIGAAIFALTFGYTRWRMFGAASATRIGAGLCLLGLAAGAPFLPAIATLGATAVLLVAVSGLEHWLVATGRPVPLLFHRPVPTGHELTQYR
;
A
#
# COMPACT_ATOMS: atom_id res chain seq x y z
N MET A 1 -39.25 42.94 1.40
CA MET A 1 -39.80 41.74 0.76
C MET A 1 -38.69 41.16 -0.10
N PHE A 2 -37.77 40.42 0.51
CA PHE A 2 -36.63 39.81 -0.20
C PHE A 2 -36.93 38.33 -0.35
N HIS A 3 -37.06 37.89 -1.61
CA HIS A 3 -37.26 36.50 -1.95
C HIS A 3 -36.07 35.66 -1.49
N HIS A 4 -36.31 34.77 -0.54
CA HIS A 4 -35.46 33.61 -0.30
C HIS A 4 -35.56 32.72 -1.55
N HIS A 5 -34.47 32.60 -2.30
CA HIS A 5 -34.27 31.43 -3.16
C HIS A 5 -34.00 30.23 -2.24
N PRO A 6 -34.85 29.20 -2.25
CA PRO A 6 -34.53 27.94 -1.60
C PRO A 6 -33.43 27.28 -2.42
N HIS A 7 -32.28 26.99 -1.78
CA HIS A 7 -31.28 26.10 -2.36
C HIS A 7 -31.90 24.70 -2.52
N GLU A 8 -32.24 24.35 -3.76
CA GLU A 8 -32.65 23.00 -4.13
C GLU A 8 -31.46 22.02 -4.04
N HIS A 9 -31.59 21.10 -3.09
CA HIS A 9 -31.22 19.67 -3.12
C HIS A 9 -29.78 19.19 -3.48
N ALA A 10 -29.03 18.87 -2.42
CA ALA A 10 -28.54 17.53 -2.06
C ALA A 10 -27.98 16.60 -3.16
N ALA A 11 -26.64 16.40 -3.17
CA ALA A 11 -25.93 15.10 -3.30
C ALA A 11 -24.38 15.19 -3.40
N ASP A 12 -23.71 16.23 -2.88
CA ASP A 12 -22.23 16.36 -3.03
C ASP A 12 -21.48 16.66 -1.71
N GLY A 13 -22.01 16.14 -0.59
CA GLY A 13 -21.45 16.33 0.75
C GLY A 13 -20.20 15.49 1.07
N THR A 14 -19.65 14.75 0.11
CA THR A 14 -18.40 14.01 0.33
C THR A 14 -17.21 14.92 0.06
N ARG A 15 -16.44 15.22 1.11
CA ARG A 15 -15.12 15.85 1.03
C ARG A 15 -14.36 15.28 -0.18
N SER A 16 -13.87 16.13 -1.06
CA SER A 16 -13.19 15.70 -2.29
C SER A 16 -11.67 15.76 -2.20
N ARG A 17 -11.13 16.41 -1.15
CA ARG A 17 -9.71 16.62 -0.95
C ARG A 17 -9.22 16.22 0.43
N ALA A 18 -8.05 15.59 0.47
CA ALA A 18 -7.28 15.34 1.67
C ALA A 18 -6.92 16.63 2.42
N THR A 19 -6.98 16.60 3.75
CA THR A 19 -6.62 17.71 4.63
C THR A 19 -5.12 17.67 4.93
N TRP A 20 -4.56 18.80 5.37
CA TRP A 20 -3.16 18.86 5.79
C TRP A 20 -2.84 17.95 6.97
N ALA A 21 -3.79 17.74 7.88
CA ALA A 21 -3.62 16.83 9.01
C ALA A 21 -3.59 15.36 8.55
N GLU A 22 -4.40 15.00 7.55
CA GLU A 22 -4.36 13.67 6.92
C GLU A 22 -3.01 13.43 6.23
N LEU A 23 -2.53 14.40 5.44
CA LEU A 23 -1.23 14.31 4.78
C LEU A 23 -0.06 14.20 5.79
N PHE A 24 -0.14 14.93 6.90
CA PHE A 24 0.86 14.83 7.96
C PHE A 24 0.86 13.43 8.60
N TYR A 25 -0.32 12.85 8.85
CA TYR A 25 -0.43 11.47 9.32
C TYR A 25 0.15 10.47 8.32
N ASP A 26 -0.11 10.66 7.02
CA ASP A 26 0.40 9.80 5.95
C ASP A 26 1.95 9.80 5.92
N ILE A 27 2.60 10.95 6.17
CA ILE A 27 4.06 11.06 6.32
C ILE A 27 4.57 10.24 7.52
N VAL A 28 3.87 10.27 8.65
CA VAL A 28 4.26 9.50 9.83
C VAL A 28 4.16 8.00 9.58
N LEU A 29 3.11 7.56 8.85
CA LEU A 29 3.06 6.16 8.41
C LEU A 29 4.21 5.84 7.46
N ALA A 30 4.49 6.71 6.50
CA ALA A 30 5.55 6.50 5.53
C ALA A 30 6.91 6.29 6.20
N PHE A 31 7.22 7.03 7.28
CA PHE A 31 8.38 6.75 8.11
C PHE A 31 8.37 5.30 8.63
N GLY A 32 7.24 4.79 9.12
CA GLY A 32 7.09 3.38 9.52
C GLY A 32 7.38 2.39 8.38
N VAL A 33 6.95 2.70 7.15
CA VAL A 33 7.28 1.91 5.95
C VAL A 33 8.76 2.03 5.57
N SER A 34 9.39 3.19 5.74
CA SER A 34 10.84 3.32 5.59
C SER A 34 11.58 2.44 6.60
N GLN A 35 11.09 2.34 7.85
CA GLN A 35 11.69 1.43 8.85
C GLN A 35 11.60 -0.04 8.43
N THR A 36 10.53 -0.47 7.74
CA THR A 36 10.47 -1.84 7.20
C THR A 36 11.41 -2.06 6.01
N THR A 37 11.61 -1.03 5.19
CA THR A 37 12.64 -1.00 4.14
C THR A 37 14.04 -1.16 4.73
N HIS A 38 14.35 -0.45 5.83
CA HIS A 38 15.62 -0.56 6.53
C HIS A 38 15.86 -1.97 7.09
N ILE A 39 14.84 -2.63 7.69
CA ILE A 39 14.97 -4.00 8.19
C ILE A 39 15.46 -4.93 7.07
N LEU A 40 14.86 -4.83 5.89
CA LEU A 40 15.22 -5.68 4.76
C LEU A 40 16.54 -5.29 4.12
N GLY A 41 16.88 -4.00 4.08
CA GLY A 41 18.06 -3.48 3.38
C GLY A 41 19.41 -3.70 4.05
N HIS A 42 19.47 -4.05 5.34
CA HIS A 42 20.75 -4.33 6.03
C HIS A 42 21.31 -5.72 5.69
N ALA A 43 20.46 -6.74 5.69
CA ALA A 43 20.85 -8.12 5.43
C ALA A 43 19.65 -8.90 4.84
N PRO A 44 19.41 -8.78 3.52
CA PRO A 44 18.26 -9.42 2.91
C PRO A 44 18.27 -10.94 3.10
N SER A 45 17.22 -11.46 3.72
CA SER A 45 17.01 -12.88 3.96
C SER A 45 15.51 -13.17 4.08
N TRP A 46 15.13 -14.45 4.05
CA TRP A 46 13.74 -14.84 4.32
C TRP A 46 13.27 -14.42 5.72
N ALA A 47 14.17 -14.42 6.71
CA ALA A 47 13.86 -14.00 8.07
C ALA A 47 13.58 -12.50 8.16
N THR A 48 14.43 -11.65 7.58
CA THR A 48 14.23 -10.20 7.56
C THR A 48 13.04 -9.79 6.68
N PHE A 49 12.76 -10.54 5.62
CA PHE A 49 11.54 -10.35 4.81
C PHE A 49 10.28 -10.68 5.63
N GLY A 50 10.27 -11.81 6.35
CA GLY A 50 9.18 -12.15 7.27
C GLY A 50 8.99 -11.10 8.36
N GLN A 51 10.08 -10.60 8.96
CA GLN A 51 10.02 -9.50 9.92
C GLN A 51 9.45 -8.22 9.29
N ALA A 52 9.90 -7.84 8.10
CA ALA A 52 9.39 -6.67 7.40
C ALA A 52 7.88 -6.78 7.14
N LEU A 53 7.39 -7.96 6.73
CA LEU A 53 5.96 -8.21 6.55
C LEU A 53 5.17 -8.14 7.87
N LEU A 54 5.72 -8.70 8.95
CA LEU A 54 5.11 -8.62 10.28
C LEU A 54 5.01 -7.18 10.80
N MET A 55 5.92 -6.29 10.41
CA MET A 55 5.88 -4.88 10.80
C MET A 55 4.99 -4.06 9.84
N LEU A 56 5.08 -4.32 8.53
CA LEU A 56 4.36 -3.58 7.50
C LEU A 56 2.84 -3.79 7.62
N THR A 57 2.39 -5.01 7.90
CA THR A 57 0.97 -5.35 7.87
C THR A 57 0.15 -4.61 8.96
N PRO A 58 0.57 -4.56 10.24
CA PRO A 58 -0.10 -3.76 11.27
C PRO A 58 -0.03 -2.26 11.00
N LEU A 59 1.12 -1.75 10.51
CA LEU A 59 1.27 -0.34 10.11
C LEU A 59 0.25 0.01 9.02
N TRP A 60 0.15 -0.84 8.00
CA TRP A 60 -0.81 -0.67 6.91
C TRP A 60 -2.26 -0.71 7.40
N TRP A 61 -2.63 -1.70 8.22
CA TRP A 61 -4.00 -1.79 8.74
C TRP A 61 -4.35 -0.62 9.66
N ALA A 62 -3.42 -0.18 10.51
CA ALA A 62 -3.60 1.03 11.31
C ALA A 62 -3.97 2.23 10.43
N TRP A 63 -3.22 2.43 9.34
CA TRP A 63 -3.47 3.54 8.43
C TRP A 63 -4.74 3.40 7.62
N VAL A 64 -5.05 2.22 7.08
CA VAL A 64 -6.30 2.00 6.34
C VAL A 64 -7.50 2.33 7.23
N ASP A 65 -7.45 1.92 8.49
CA ASP A 65 -8.57 2.10 9.41
C ASP A 65 -8.73 3.57 9.82
N VAL A 66 -7.61 4.27 10.07
CA VAL A 66 -7.63 5.73 10.25
C VAL A 66 -8.15 6.41 8.99
N ALA A 67 -7.68 5.99 7.81
CA ALA A 67 -8.02 6.62 6.54
C ALA A 67 -9.52 6.52 6.23
N LEU A 68 -10.11 5.35 6.49
CA LEU A 68 -11.54 5.15 6.36
C LEU A 68 -12.34 5.93 7.40
N ALA A 69 -11.89 5.95 8.65
CA ALA A 69 -12.62 6.65 9.71
C ALA A 69 -12.69 8.16 9.48
N VAL A 70 -11.59 8.80 9.09
CA VAL A 70 -11.58 10.26 8.88
C VAL A 70 -12.39 10.71 7.67
N THR A 71 -12.73 9.80 6.75
CA THR A 71 -13.67 10.13 5.65
C THR A 71 -15.11 10.27 6.11
N MET A 72 -15.43 9.77 7.30
CA MET A 72 -16.78 9.70 7.84
C MET A 72 -17.09 10.81 8.84
N VAL A 73 -16.11 11.65 9.16
CA VAL A 73 -16.20 12.68 10.20
C VAL A 73 -15.80 14.06 9.67
N GLU A 74 -16.41 15.11 10.21
CA GLU A 74 -16.11 16.50 9.85
C GLU A 74 -14.93 17.00 10.66
N GLU A 75 -13.85 17.46 10.02
CA GLU A 75 -12.63 17.82 10.74
C GLU A 75 -12.81 18.94 11.77
N THR A 76 -13.00 18.54 13.01
CA THR A 76 -13.00 19.41 14.19
C THR A 76 -11.61 19.50 14.80
N HIS A 77 -11.41 20.44 15.75
CA HIS A 77 -10.19 20.48 16.55
C HIS A 77 -9.94 19.18 17.33
N VAL A 78 -11.01 18.51 17.79
CA VAL A 78 -10.92 17.23 18.50
C VAL A 78 -10.43 16.13 17.58
N GLU A 79 -10.97 16.04 16.36
CA GLU A 79 -10.54 15.05 15.38
C GLU A 79 -9.11 15.27 14.90
N ARG A 80 -8.68 16.54 14.74
CA ARG A 80 -7.28 16.86 14.49
C ARG A 80 -6.36 16.35 15.60
N LEU A 81 -6.74 16.56 16.86
CA LEU A 81 -5.98 16.06 18.00
C LEU A 81 -5.96 14.53 18.06
N LEU A 82 -7.08 13.87 17.76
CA LEU A 82 -7.16 12.40 17.67
C LEU A 82 -6.29 11.86 16.54
N LEU A 83 -6.27 12.51 15.38
CA LEU A 83 -5.43 12.13 14.24
C LEU A 83 -3.94 12.33 14.56
N LEU A 84 -3.57 13.42 15.24
CA LEU A 84 -2.21 13.63 15.72
C LEU A 84 -1.81 12.59 16.79
N ALA A 85 -2.71 12.21 17.68
CA ALA A 85 -2.46 11.14 18.65
C ALA A 85 -2.32 9.77 17.98
N ALA A 86 -3.12 9.47 16.96
CA ALA A 86 -2.96 8.29 16.11
C ALA A 86 -1.62 8.32 15.35
N GLY A 87 -1.19 9.51 14.91
CA GLY A 87 0.13 9.76 14.35
C GLY A 87 1.24 9.42 15.35
N LEU A 88 1.17 9.93 16.58
CA LEU A 88 2.15 9.63 17.62
C LEU A 88 2.24 8.12 17.93
N ALA A 89 1.09 7.44 17.98
CA ALA A 89 1.06 6.00 18.13
C ALA A 89 1.73 5.28 16.94
N THR A 90 1.39 5.67 15.71
CA THR A 90 1.99 5.11 14.48
C THR A 90 3.50 5.38 14.41
N TYR A 91 3.94 6.56 14.85
CA TYR A 91 5.36 6.90 14.98
C TYR A 91 6.08 5.96 15.96
N GLY A 92 5.47 5.69 17.13
CA GLY A 92 5.98 4.70 18.09
C GLY A 92 6.12 3.30 17.49
N MET A 93 5.15 2.86 16.68
CA MET A 93 5.26 1.62 15.91
C MET A 93 6.46 1.66 14.95
N GLY A 94 6.63 2.74 14.18
CA GLY A 94 7.75 2.92 13.27
C GLY A 94 9.10 2.84 14.00
N VAL A 95 9.30 3.63 15.06
CA VAL A 95 10.53 3.65 15.87
C VAL A 95 10.87 2.27 16.42
N ALA A 96 9.85 1.51 16.83
CA ALA A 96 10.02 0.18 17.41
C ALA A 96 10.25 -0.92 16.36
N ALA A 97 9.79 -0.75 15.12
CA ALA A 97 9.74 -1.79 14.10
C ALA A 97 11.08 -2.54 13.88
N PRO A 98 12.25 -1.86 13.79
CA PRO A 98 13.53 -2.55 13.60
C PRO A 98 13.91 -3.49 14.75
N ARG A 99 13.43 -3.20 15.97
CA ARG A 99 13.78 -3.93 17.21
C ARG A 99 12.63 -4.73 17.80
N ALA A 100 11.46 -4.73 17.16
CA ALA A 100 10.26 -5.38 17.68
C ALA A 100 10.46 -6.90 17.88
N MET A 101 11.22 -7.55 17.00
CA MET A 101 11.47 -9.00 17.09
C MET A 101 12.69 -9.37 17.96
N SER A 102 13.58 -8.43 18.26
CA SER A 102 14.85 -8.72 18.96
C SER A 102 14.82 -8.45 20.46
N GLY A 103 13.95 -7.58 20.96
CA GLY A 103 13.90 -7.22 22.39
C GLY A 103 12.48 -7.05 22.93
N HIS A 104 12.30 -7.27 24.24
CA HIS A 104 11.00 -7.08 24.90
C HIS A 104 10.56 -5.61 24.86
N ALA A 105 11.48 -4.66 25.06
CA ALA A 105 11.17 -3.23 25.02
C ALA A 105 10.67 -2.79 23.63
N GLY A 106 11.32 -3.26 22.55
CA GLY A 106 10.88 -2.98 21.19
C GLY A 106 9.51 -3.60 20.88
N ALA A 107 9.28 -4.86 21.27
CA ALA A 107 7.98 -5.50 21.09
C ALA A 107 6.87 -4.78 21.86
N ALA A 108 7.13 -4.43 23.13
CA ALA A 108 6.18 -3.74 23.99
C ALA A 108 5.84 -2.35 23.44
N LEU A 109 6.83 -1.60 22.96
CA LEU A 109 6.58 -0.29 22.33
C LEU A 109 5.74 -0.45 21.05
N PHE A 110 6.11 -1.37 20.14
CA PHE A 110 5.35 -1.58 18.90
C PHE A 110 3.90 -2.01 19.18
N ALA A 111 3.71 -3.05 19.99
CA ALA A 111 2.39 -3.59 20.29
C ALA A 111 1.55 -2.65 21.16
N GLY A 112 2.18 -1.96 22.12
CA GLY A 112 1.52 -0.97 22.96
C GLY A 112 1.08 0.25 22.17
N SER A 113 1.93 0.76 21.26
CA SER A 113 1.57 1.83 20.32
C SER A 113 0.41 1.42 19.42
N TYR A 114 0.43 0.21 18.87
CA TYR A 114 -0.69 -0.30 18.07
C TYR A 114 -1.99 -0.40 18.89
N LEU A 115 -1.91 -0.89 20.13
CA LEU A 115 -3.06 -0.92 21.04
C LEU A 115 -3.60 0.47 21.36
N VAL A 116 -2.73 1.45 21.64
CA VAL A 116 -3.15 2.84 21.86
C VAL A 116 -3.88 3.38 20.64
N LEU A 117 -3.36 3.17 19.44
CA LEU A 117 -4.03 3.56 18.20
C LEU A 117 -5.42 2.92 18.11
N ARG A 118 -5.53 1.60 18.35
CA ARG A 118 -6.81 0.88 18.32
C ARG A 118 -7.81 1.41 19.36
N LEU A 119 -7.36 1.79 20.54
CA LEU A 119 -8.20 2.38 21.58
C LEU A 119 -8.67 3.80 21.21
N LEU A 120 -7.78 4.64 20.66
CA LEU A 120 -8.13 5.96 20.14
C LEU A 120 -9.20 5.87 19.04
N MET A 121 -9.03 4.92 18.11
CA MET A 121 -10.00 4.66 17.06
C MET A 121 -11.33 4.16 17.61
N GLY A 122 -11.29 3.25 18.59
CA GLY A 122 -12.49 2.75 19.27
C GLY A 122 -13.26 3.86 20.00
N GLU A 123 -12.55 4.79 20.63
CA GLU A 123 -13.15 5.92 21.33
C GLU A 123 -13.74 6.95 20.35
N ALA A 124 -13.04 7.29 19.27
CA ALA A 124 -13.56 8.16 18.21
C ALA A 124 -14.87 7.60 17.64
N THR A 125 -14.88 6.29 17.36
CA THR A 125 -16.03 5.54 16.87
C THR A 125 -17.21 5.53 17.85
N ARG A 126 -16.94 5.51 19.16
CA ARG A 126 -17.99 5.52 20.20
C ARG A 126 -18.70 6.87 20.32
N ARG A 127 -17.98 7.98 20.10
CA ARG A 127 -18.53 9.34 20.20
C ARG A 127 -19.57 9.60 19.11
N ASP A 128 -19.38 9.02 17.94
CA ASP A 128 -20.34 9.08 16.84
C ASP A 128 -21.38 7.96 16.93
N ARG A 129 -22.59 8.33 17.38
CA ARG A 129 -23.73 7.42 17.64
C ARG A 129 -24.15 6.50 16.48
N PRO A 130 -23.96 6.82 15.18
CA PRO A 130 -24.22 5.87 14.09
C PRO A 130 -23.30 4.64 14.12
N PHE A 131 -22.08 4.78 14.64
CA PHE A 131 -21.02 3.76 14.62
C PHE A 131 -21.05 2.84 15.86
N ALA A 132 -21.50 3.36 17.01
CA ALA A 132 -21.59 2.60 18.25
C ALA A 132 -22.55 1.40 18.21
N ARG A 133 -23.43 1.31 17.21
CA ARG A 133 -24.49 0.28 17.13
C ARG A 133 -24.14 -0.94 16.27
N THR A 134 -23.00 -0.95 15.56
CA THR A 134 -22.63 -2.07 14.67
C THR A 134 -21.18 -2.50 14.90
N ILE A 135 -20.96 -3.80 15.13
CA ILE A 135 -19.61 -4.38 15.17
C ILE A 135 -19.00 -4.24 13.77
N HIS A 136 -18.10 -3.26 13.64
CA HIS A 136 -17.34 -2.99 12.42
C HIS A 136 -16.03 -3.81 12.45
N PRO A 137 -15.57 -4.42 11.34
CA PRO A 137 -14.27 -5.12 11.28
C PRO A 137 -13.11 -4.34 11.92
N TYR A 138 -13.09 -3.03 11.74
CA TYR A 138 -12.08 -2.11 12.31
C TYR A 138 -12.15 -1.96 13.84
N SER A 139 -13.34 -2.12 14.44
CA SER A 139 -13.53 -2.10 15.90
C SER A 139 -13.05 -3.39 16.58
N VAL A 140 -13.01 -4.50 15.85
CA VAL A 140 -12.47 -5.80 16.31
C VAL A 140 -10.93 -5.78 16.36
N GLY A 141 -10.28 -4.81 15.70
CA GLY A 141 -8.83 -4.62 15.71
C GLY A 141 -8.20 -4.53 17.11
N VAL A 142 -8.97 -4.11 18.13
CA VAL A 142 -8.52 -4.10 19.53
C VAL A 142 -8.15 -5.50 20.02
N VAL A 143 -8.88 -6.55 19.61
CA VAL A 143 -8.60 -7.94 20.00
C VAL A 143 -7.24 -8.38 19.48
N PHE A 144 -6.91 -8.03 18.23
CA PHE A 144 -5.62 -8.37 17.64
C PHE A 144 -4.49 -7.55 18.24
N ALA A 145 -4.73 -6.27 18.54
CA ALA A 145 -3.75 -5.47 19.26
C ALA A 145 -3.46 -6.02 20.66
N LEU A 146 -4.47 -6.47 21.40
CA LEU A 146 -4.29 -7.16 22.69
C LEU A 146 -3.48 -8.47 22.52
N ALA A 147 -3.73 -9.23 21.46
CA ALA A 147 -2.95 -10.43 21.16
C ALA A 147 -1.48 -10.11 20.85
N LEU A 148 -1.21 -9.02 20.11
CA LEU A 148 0.15 -8.53 19.87
C LEU A 148 0.81 -8.09 21.18
N THR A 149 0.08 -7.38 22.05
CA THR A 149 0.57 -6.95 23.37
C THR A 149 0.90 -8.15 24.26
N ALA A 150 0.03 -9.17 24.31
CA ALA A 150 0.31 -10.40 25.03
C ALA A 150 1.54 -11.13 24.44
N GLY A 151 1.61 -11.20 23.11
CA GLY A 151 2.75 -11.79 22.40
C GLY A 151 4.07 -11.03 22.60
N ALA A 152 4.05 -9.75 22.96
CA ALA A 152 5.25 -8.96 23.22
C ALA A 152 6.06 -9.48 24.43
N PHE A 153 5.40 -10.16 25.37
CA PHE A 153 6.05 -10.83 26.51
C PHE A 153 6.66 -12.20 26.17
N ALA A 154 6.31 -12.78 25.01
CA ALA A 154 6.97 -13.98 24.52
C ALA A 154 8.33 -13.63 23.88
N SER A 155 9.18 -14.64 23.64
CA SER A 155 10.51 -14.47 23.04
C SER A 155 10.66 -15.31 21.77
N GLY A 156 11.58 -14.86 20.90
CA GLY A 156 12.03 -15.61 19.72
C GLY A 156 10.87 -16.13 18.83
N PRO A 157 10.89 -17.42 18.45
CA PRO A 157 9.87 -17.99 17.56
C PRO A 157 8.44 -17.91 18.10
N ALA A 158 8.24 -17.98 19.42
CA ALA A 158 6.92 -17.91 20.02
C ALA A 158 6.27 -16.53 19.79
N ARG A 159 7.04 -15.44 19.93
CA ARG A 159 6.58 -14.09 19.60
C ARG A 159 6.18 -13.99 18.13
N ALA A 160 7.05 -14.45 17.24
CA ALA A 160 6.79 -14.43 15.81
C ALA A 160 5.52 -15.21 15.43
N ALA A 161 5.31 -16.38 16.02
CA ALA A 161 4.11 -17.20 15.77
C ALA A 161 2.82 -16.54 16.27
N ILE A 162 2.83 -15.97 17.50
CA ILE A 162 1.67 -15.27 18.06
C ILE A 162 1.32 -14.05 17.19
N TRP A 163 2.32 -13.25 16.84
CA TRP A 163 2.12 -12.05 16.02
C TRP A 163 1.66 -12.42 14.61
N ALA A 164 2.29 -13.40 13.97
CA ALA A 164 1.86 -13.88 12.66
C ALA A 164 0.41 -14.36 12.69
N GLY A 165 0.03 -15.18 13.68
CA GLY A 165 -1.35 -15.66 13.83
C GLY A 165 -2.36 -14.53 14.01
N ALA A 166 -2.07 -13.57 14.89
CA ALA A 166 -2.94 -12.42 15.14
C ALA A 166 -3.08 -11.51 13.91
N ILE A 167 -1.96 -11.22 13.23
CA ILE A 167 -1.93 -10.37 12.02
C ILE A 167 -2.65 -11.04 10.86
N LEU A 168 -2.45 -12.34 10.65
CA LEU A 168 -3.16 -13.10 9.61
C LEU A 168 -4.66 -13.13 9.89
N ALA A 169 -5.06 -13.36 11.14
CA ALA A 169 -6.46 -13.33 11.53
C ALA A 169 -7.08 -11.95 11.31
N GLU A 170 -6.37 -10.87 11.64
CA GLU A 170 -6.80 -9.49 11.38
C GLU A 170 -6.93 -9.23 9.88
N ALA A 171 -5.93 -9.63 9.10
CA ALA A 171 -5.92 -9.45 7.66
C ALA A 171 -7.03 -10.23 6.94
N VAL A 172 -7.50 -11.35 7.49
CA VAL A 172 -8.62 -12.13 6.92
C VAL A 172 -9.99 -11.57 7.31
N LEU A 173 -10.08 -10.82 8.42
CA LEU A 173 -11.35 -10.40 8.99
C LEU A 173 -12.23 -9.57 8.02
N PRO A 174 -11.72 -8.57 7.28
CA PRO A 174 -12.53 -7.83 6.31
C PRO A 174 -13.11 -8.70 5.18
N ALA A 175 -12.41 -9.78 4.81
CA ALA A 175 -12.90 -10.74 3.83
C ALA A 175 -14.08 -11.56 4.39
N VAL A 176 -13.96 -12.04 5.62
CA VAL A 176 -15.00 -12.82 6.31
C VAL A 176 -16.24 -11.96 6.61
N MET A 177 -16.03 -10.72 7.06
CA MET A 177 -17.10 -9.78 7.42
C MET A 177 -17.61 -8.94 6.24
N SER A 178 -17.31 -9.35 5.01
CA SER A 178 -17.58 -8.61 3.78
C SER A 178 -19.01 -8.09 3.65
N ARG A 179 -20.01 -8.91 4.00
CA ARG A 179 -21.43 -8.52 3.95
C ARG A 179 -21.75 -7.30 4.82
N ARG A 180 -21.07 -7.14 5.95
CA ARG A 180 -21.26 -5.99 6.85
C ARG A 180 -20.62 -4.71 6.32
N LEU A 181 -19.55 -4.84 5.53
CA LEU A 181 -18.91 -3.70 4.85
C LEU A 181 -19.81 -3.08 3.75
N HIS A 182 -20.76 -3.84 3.21
CA HIS A 182 -21.65 -3.34 2.15
C HIS A 182 -22.66 -2.30 2.64
N ALA A 183 -22.89 -2.23 3.95
CA ALA A 183 -23.78 -1.22 4.55
C ALA A 183 -23.09 0.14 4.74
N MET A 184 -21.79 0.25 4.47
CA MET A 184 -21.03 1.48 4.64
C MET A 184 -21.04 2.35 3.38
N THR A 185 -21.12 3.66 3.58
CA THR A 185 -20.90 4.65 2.54
C THR A 185 -19.42 5.03 2.49
N TYR A 186 -18.89 5.23 1.29
CA TYR A 186 -17.48 5.57 1.08
C TYR A 186 -17.39 6.77 0.13
N SER A 187 -16.47 7.71 0.41
CA SER A 187 -16.20 8.81 -0.53
C SER A 187 -15.48 8.27 -1.77
N ALA A 188 -16.08 8.49 -2.94
CA ALA A 188 -15.55 8.00 -4.20
C ALA A 188 -14.36 8.80 -4.73
N ALA A 189 -14.14 10.04 -4.25
CA ALA A 189 -13.02 10.89 -4.64
C ALA A 189 -11.91 10.92 -3.57
N HIS A 190 -12.27 11.13 -2.30
CA HIS A 190 -11.31 11.29 -1.20
C HIS A 190 -10.44 10.06 -0.95
N LEU A 191 -11.06 8.87 -0.93
CA LEU A 191 -10.33 7.64 -0.64
C LEU A 191 -9.31 7.32 -1.75
N PRO A 192 -9.69 7.26 -3.05
CA PRO A 192 -8.70 7.09 -4.10
C PRO A 192 -7.60 8.15 -4.08
N GLU A 193 -7.92 9.41 -3.79
CA GLU A 193 -6.92 10.48 -3.67
C GLU A 193 -5.91 10.17 -2.56
N ARG A 194 -6.36 9.82 -1.35
CA ARG A 194 -5.46 9.49 -0.22
C ARG A 194 -4.59 8.28 -0.47
N PHE A 195 -5.14 7.23 -1.06
CA PHE A 195 -4.34 6.06 -1.45
C PHE A 195 -3.32 6.41 -2.53
N GLY A 196 -3.67 7.29 -3.49
CA GLY A 196 -2.73 7.82 -4.47
C GLY A 196 -1.63 8.66 -3.84
N LEU A 197 -1.98 9.57 -2.93
CA LEU A 197 -1.01 10.39 -2.18
C LEU A 197 -0.04 9.50 -1.40
N PHE A 198 -0.54 8.44 -0.76
CA PHE A 198 0.32 7.47 -0.08
C PHE A 198 1.29 6.77 -1.05
N ILE A 199 0.85 6.41 -2.25
CA ILE A 199 1.73 5.83 -3.29
C ILE A 199 2.82 6.81 -3.75
N ILE A 200 2.52 8.11 -3.86
CA ILE A 200 3.57 9.14 -4.10
C ILE A 200 4.61 9.12 -2.98
N ILE A 201 4.16 9.11 -1.72
CA ILE A 201 5.08 9.13 -0.58
C ILE A 201 5.94 7.85 -0.57
N ALA A 202 5.35 6.68 -0.85
CA ALA A 202 6.07 5.41 -0.96
C ALA A 202 7.05 5.38 -2.14
N LEU A 203 6.74 6.02 -3.27
CA LEU A 203 7.70 6.23 -4.37
C LEU A 203 8.87 7.12 -3.94
N GLY A 204 8.61 8.10 -3.06
CA GLY A 204 9.64 8.95 -2.46
C GLY A 204 10.69 8.17 -1.67
N GLU A 205 10.30 7.07 -1.01
CA GLU A 205 11.24 6.19 -0.28
C GLU A 205 12.33 5.63 -1.20
N ASN A 206 12.01 5.29 -2.45
CA ASN A 206 13.00 4.85 -3.43
C ASN A 206 14.05 5.94 -3.68
N ILE A 207 13.62 7.19 -3.85
CA ILE A 207 14.51 8.33 -4.07
C ILE A 207 15.40 8.56 -2.84
N LEU A 208 14.83 8.50 -1.63
CA LEU A 208 15.56 8.67 -0.37
C LEU A 208 16.60 7.55 -0.15
N ALA A 209 16.20 6.29 -0.34
CA ALA A 209 17.06 5.12 -0.16
C ALA A 209 18.25 5.15 -1.14
N VAL A 210 17.99 5.47 -2.40
CA VAL A 210 19.02 5.59 -3.46
C VAL A 210 19.93 6.80 -3.20
N GLY A 211 19.36 7.95 -2.86
CA GLY A 211 20.10 9.17 -2.56
C GLY A 211 21.07 9.01 -1.38
N ALA A 212 20.60 8.40 -0.28
CA ALA A 212 21.43 8.14 0.90
C ALA A 212 22.63 7.23 0.59
N ARG A 213 22.43 6.21 -0.24
CA ARG A 213 23.49 5.30 -0.69
C ARG A 213 24.51 6.02 -1.58
N ALA A 214 24.03 6.83 -2.52
CA ALA A 214 24.89 7.55 -3.46
C ALA A 214 25.73 8.65 -2.79
N SER A 215 25.18 9.34 -1.78
CA SER A 215 25.91 10.39 -1.06
C SER A 215 27.14 9.90 -0.28
N ALA A 216 27.24 8.59 -0.03
CA ALA A 216 28.35 7.99 0.72
C ALA A 216 29.58 7.64 -0.15
N GLY A 217 29.44 7.65 -1.48
CA GLY A 217 30.47 7.19 -2.42
C GLY A 217 31.03 8.28 -3.34
N ALA A 218 32.10 7.95 -4.07
CA ALA A 218 32.64 8.83 -5.11
C ALA A 218 31.73 8.84 -6.35
N LEU A 219 31.55 10.02 -6.95
CA LEU A 219 30.75 10.21 -8.18
C LEU A 219 31.47 9.64 -9.40
N THR A 220 31.28 8.34 -9.64
CA THR A 220 31.75 7.65 -10.86
C THR A 220 30.69 7.71 -11.96
N ALA A 221 31.10 7.52 -13.22
CA ALA A 221 30.17 7.42 -14.35
C ALA A 221 29.14 6.29 -14.17
N ALA A 222 29.57 5.15 -13.60
CA ALA A 222 28.68 4.02 -13.31
C ALA A 222 27.64 4.36 -12.25
N LEU A 223 28.03 5.10 -11.20
CA LEU A 223 27.09 5.57 -10.18
C LEU A 223 26.07 6.55 -10.78
N ILE A 224 26.51 7.51 -11.59
CA ILE A 224 25.62 8.46 -12.27
C ILE A 224 24.63 7.72 -13.18
N ALA A 225 25.10 6.75 -13.97
CA ALA A 225 24.22 5.93 -14.81
C ALA A 225 23.20 5.14 -13.97
N ALA A 226 23.62 4.56 -12.85
CA ALA A 226 22.72 3.85 -11.94
C ALA A 226 21.69 4.79 -11.29
N LEU A 227 22.07 6.02 -10.94
CA LEU A 227 21.15 7.03 -10.41
C LEU A 227 20.09 7.42 -11.45
N VAL A 228 20.50 7.68 -12.70
CA VAL A 228 19.59 8.00 -13.79
C VAL A 228 18.60 6.86 -14.04
N LEU A 229 19.10 5.61 -14.13
CA LEU A 229 18.24 4.45 -14.33
C LEU A 229 17.28 4.22 -13.15
N SER A 230 17.73 4.43 -11.92
CA SER A 230 16.87 4.35 -10.73
C SER A 230 15.75 5.40 -10.75
N PHE A 231 16.06 6.64 -11.14
CA PHE A 231 15.08 7.69 -11.32
C PHE A 231 14.08 7.36 -12.43
N VAL A 232 14.55 6.82 -13.57
CA VAL A 232 13.69 6.34 -14.66
C VAL A 232 12.74 5.23 -14.19
N ILE A 233 13.20 4.29 -13.36
CA ILE A 233 12.34 3.26 -12.76
C ILE A 233 11.26 3.89 -11.88
N GLY A 234 11.64 4.81 -10.99
CA GLY A 234 10.67 5.54 -10.15
C GLY A 234 9.62 6.29 -10.99
N GLY A 235 10.05 6.99 -12.03
CA GLY A 235 9.17 7.69 -12.97
C GLY A 235 8.27 6.76 -13.78
N ALA A 236 8.75 5.59 -14.20
CA ALA A 236 7.95 4.60 -14.92
C ALA A 236 6.89 3.96 -14.00
N LEU A 237 7.23 3.63 -12.76
CA LEU A 237 6.25 3.14 -11.76
C LEU A 237 5.20 4.20 -11.43
N TRP A 238 5.63 5.47 -11.30
CA TRP A 238 4.74 6.62 -11.16
C TRP A 238 3.75 6.69 -12.34
N TRP A 239 4.25 6.62 -13.57
CA TRP A 239 3.42 6.68 -14.77
C TRP A 239 2.41 5.53 -14.83
N LEU A 240 2.84 4.30 -14.51
CA LEU A 240 1.98 3.12 -14.48
C LEU A 240 0.80 3.25 -13.51
N TYR A 241 1.01 3.93 -12.38
CA TYR A 241 -0.01 4.16 -11.36
C TYR A 241 -0.89 5.39 -11.67
N PHE A 242 -0.32 6.58 -11.80
CA PHE A 242 -1.10 7.82 -11.85
C PHE A 242 -1.79 8.07 -13.19
N HIS A 243 -1.20 7.62 -14.30
CA HIS A 243 -1.81 7.89 -15.61
C HIS A 243 -3.05 7.01 -15.87
N LEU A 244 -3.03 5.76 -15.41
CA LEU A 244 -4.05 4.76 -15.78
C LEU A 244 -4.79 4.17 -14.59
N ALA A 245 -4.11 3.90 -13.47
CA ALA A 245 -4.74 3.18 -12.38
C ALA A 245 -5.50 4.07 -11.41
N ALA A 246 -4.94 5.22 -11.02
CA ALA A 246 -5.63 6.15 -10.12
C ALA A 246 -6.99 6.63 -10.68
N PRO A 247 -7.10 7.07 -11.95
CA PRO A 247 -8.39 7.41 -12.55
C PRO A 247 -9.34 6.21 -12.64
N ALA A 248 -8.81 5.01 -12.88
CA ALA A 248 -9.61 3.79 -12.96
C ALA A 248 -10.19 3.39 -11.59
N VAL A 249 -9.43 3.57 -10.51
CA VAL A 249 -9.89 3.32 -9.13
C VAL A 249 -11.01 4.29 -8.76
N GLU A 250 -10.85 5.58 -9.05
CA GLU A 250 -11.89 6.59 -8.84
C GLU A 250 -13.16 6.26 -9.64
N HIS A 251 -13.01 5.94 -10.93
CA HIS A 251 -14.14 5.54 -11.77
C HIS A 251 -14.84 4.28 -11.24
N ALA A 252 -14.09 3.28 -10.78
CA ALA A 252 -14.66 2.07 -10.18
C ALA A 252 -15.40 2.38 -8.86
N MET A 253 -14.87 3.27 -8.01
CA MET A 253 -15.57 3.69 -6.78
C MET A 253 -16.93 4.33 -7.07
N ARG A 254 -17.07 5.06 -8.19
CA ARG A 254 -18.32 5.72 -8.60
C ARG A 254 -19.32 4.78 -9.27
N THR A 255 -18.84 3.78 -10.01
CA THR A 255 -19.69 2.96 -10.91
C THR A 255 -19.89 1.51 -10.46
N HIS A 256 -19.04 1.00 -9.55
CA HIS A 256 -19.14 -0.38 -9.10
C HIS A 256 -20.39 -0.60 -8.24
N ARG A 257 -21.12 -1.69 -8.49
CA ARG A 257 -22.37 -2.02 -7.77
C ARG A 257 -22.19 -2.14 -6.26
N THR A 258 -21.00 -2.56 -5.83
CA THR A 258 -20.63 -2.73 -4.43
C THR A 258 -19.28 -2.04 -4.14
N PRO A 259 -19.26 -0.71 -3.89
CA PRO A 259 -18.02 0.05 -3.68
C PRO A 259 -17.15 -0.52 -2.55
N ALA A 260 -17.76 -1.12 -1.53
CA ALA A 260 -17.06 -1.83 -0.45
C ALA A 260 -16.08 -2.92 -0.95
N THR A 261 -16.38 -3.56 -2.09
CA THR A 261 -15.49 -4.56 -2.69
C THR A 261 -14.25 -3.90 -3.29
N VAL A 262 -14.40 -2.72 -3.91
CA VAL A 262 -13.27 -1.94 -4.43
C VAL A 262 -12.42 -1.43 -3.25
N VAL A 263 -13.05 -0.88 -2.21
CA VAL A 263 -12.34 -0.44 -1.00
C VAL A 263 -11.53 -1.59 -0.40
N ARG A 264 -12.15 -2.75 -0.16
CA ARG A 264 -11.45 -3.87 0.47
C ARG A 264 -10.37 -4.47 -0.43
N ASP A 265 -10.72 -4.87 -1.65
CA ASP A 265 -9.83 -5.67 -2.50
C ASP A 265 -8.79 -4.81 -3.22
N VAL A 266 -9.16 -3.61 -3.65
CA VAL A 266 -8.30 -2.74 -4.44
C VAL A 266 -7.58 -1.75 -3.55
N LEU A 267 -8.30 -0.96 -2.76
CA LEU A 267 -7.67 0.03 -1.88
C LEU A 267 -6.90 -0.67 -0.76
N SER A 268 -7.55 -1.44 0.12
CA SER A 268 -6.89 -2.03 1.28
C SER A 268 -5.90 -3.15 0.93
N TYR A 269 -6.31 -4.22 0.24
CA TYR A 269 -5.38 -5.33 -0.06
C TYR A 269 -4.47 -5.03 -1.25
N GLY A 270 -5.02 -4.51 -2.36
CA GLY A 270 -4.23 -4.21 -3.55
C GLY A 270 -3.11 -3.22 -3.27
N HIS A 271 -3.37 -2.12 -2.55
CA HIS A 271 -2.30 -1.15 -2.27
C HIS A 271 -1.28 -1.64 -1.25
N LEU A 272 -1.65 -2.54 -0.31
CA LEU A 272 -0.64 -3.21 0.53
C LEU A 272 0.40 -3.93 -0.34
N VAL A 273 -0.07 -4.65 -1.37
CA VAL A 273 0.80 -5.40 -2.28
C VAL A 273 1.59 -4.45 -3.19
N LEU A 274 1.00 -3.34 -3.64
CA LEU A 274 1.74 -2.29 -4.36
C LEU A 274 2.87 -1.69 -3.50
N VAL A 275 2.57 -1.34 -2.24
CA VAL A 275 3.54 -0.78 -1.29
C VAL A 275 4.65 -1.78 -0.97
N LEU A 276 4.31 -3.06 -0.81
CA LEU A 276 5.31 -4.13 -0.69
C LEU A 276 6.22 -4.19 -1.93
N GLY A 277 5.65 -4.10 -3.13
CA GLY A 277 6.41 -4.03 -4.37
C GLY A 277 7.37 -2.83 -4.39
N LEU A 278 6.90 -1.64 -4.01
CA LEU A 278 7.71 -0.42 -3.91
C LEU A 278 8.83 -0.52 -2.88
N LEU A 279 8.56 -1.14 -1.72
CA LEU A 279 9.58 -1.43 -0.71
C LEU A 279 10.70 -2.30 -1.28
N LEU A 280 10.34 -3.38 -1.98
CA LEU A 280 11.33 -4.27 -2.61
C LEU A 280 12.12 -3.56 -3.72
N VAL A 281 11.47 -2.69 -4.50
CA VAL A 281 12.14 -1.81 -5.46
C VAL A 281 13.13 -0.88 -4.77
N ALA A 282 12.74 -0.22 -3.67
CA ALA A 282 13.62 0.69 -2.93
C ALA A 282 14.86 -0.02 -2.37
N VAL A 283 14.69 -1.20 -1.76
CA VAL A 283 15.82 -2.00 -1.28
C VAL A 283 16.70 -2.48 -2.44
N GLY A 284 16.10 -3.04 -3.49
CA GLY A 284 16.83 -3.61 -4.62
C GLY A 284 17.61 -2.56 -5.43
N THR A 285 16.99 -1.41 -5.72
CA THR A 285 17.67 -0.27 -6.37
C THR A 285 18.79 0.26 -5.50
N GLY A 286 18.56 0.46 -4.20
CA GLY A 286 19.59 0.90 -3.27
C GLY A 286 20.79 -0.05 -3.24
N ASN A 287 20.55 -1.37 -3.26
CA ASN A 287 21.63 -2.38 -3.29
C ASN A 287 22.40 -2.32 -4.61
N THR A 288 21.68 -2.17 -5.71
CA THR A 288 22.25 -2.06 -7.06
C THR A 288 23.11 -0.80 -7.22
N VAL A 289 22.65 0.34 -6.70
CA VAL A 289 23.37 1.63 -6.77
C VAL A 289 24.63 1.62 -5.92
N ALA A 290 24.67 0.85 -4.82
CA ALA A 290 25.87 0.73 -3.99
C ALA A 290 27.05 0.06 -4.72
N HIS A 291 26.77 -0.91 -5.61
CA HIS A 291 27.78 -1.66 -6.34
C HIS A 291 27.36 -1.86 -7.82
N PRO A 292 27.29 -0.80 -8.63
CA PRO A 292 26.61 -0.84 -9.93
C PRO A 292 27.28 -1.75 -10.95
N THR A 293 28.61 -1.89 -10.91
CA THR A 293 29.36 -2.76 -11.84
C THR A 293 29.57 -4.17 -11.32
N GLY A 294 29.24 -4.43 -10.05
CA GLY A 294 29.41 -5.73 -9.43
C GLY A 294 28.34 -6.73 -9.87
N VAL A 295 28.69 -8.00 -9.83
CA VAL A 295 27.72 -9.10 -9.91
C VAL A 295 27.45 -9.55 -8.47
N PRO A 296 26.22 -9.41 -7.94
CA PRO A 296 25.97 -9.65 -6.52
C PRO A 296 26.11 -11.12 -6.11
N HIS A 297 25.82 -12.05 -7.02
CA HIS A 297 25.80 -13.51 -6.80
C HIS A 297 24.85 -14.01 -5.70
N ASP A 298 24.07 -13.12 -5.09
CA ASP A 298 23.15 -13.44 -4.00
C ASP A 298 21.67 -13.18 -4.39
N PRO A 299 20.71 -13.83 -3.72
CA PRO A 299 19.29 -13.69 -4.04
C PRO A 299 18.74 -12.26 -3.89
N SER A 300 19.41 -11.36 -3.16
CA SER A 300 18.95 -9.98 -3.01
C SER A 300 19.02 -9.17 -4.31
N ALA A 301 19.81 -9.61 -5.29
CA ALA A 301 19.83 -9.06 -6.65
C ALA A 301 18.45 -9.12 -7.32
N ALA A 302 17.62 -10.09 -6.92
CA ALA A 302 16.28 -10.28 -7.47
C ALA A 302 15.22 -9.32 -6.87
N LEU A 303 15.51 -8.60 -5.77
CA LEU A 303 14.51 -7.79 -5.07
C LEU A 303 13.92 -6.68 -5.94
N LEU A 304 14.76 -5.99 -6.71
CA LEU A 304 14.32 -4.94 -7.63
C LEU A 304 13.33 -5.48 -8.68
N PRO A 305 13.71 -6.45 -9.52
CA PRO A 305 12.80 -6.96 -10.54
C PRO A 305 11.58 -7.68 -9.94
N ILE A 306 11.70 -8.35 -8.77
CA ILE A 306 10.54 -8.91 -8.05
C ILE A 306 9.59 -7.80 -7.60
N GLY A 307 10.09 -6.73 -6.99
CA GLY A 307 9.27 -5.61 -6.54
C GLY A 307 8.53 -4.94 -7.69
N ALA A 308 9.23 -4.70 -8.80
CA ALA A 308 8.64 -4.16 -10.02
C ALA A 308 7.59 -5.11 -10.63
N ALA A 309 7.85 -6.43 -10.60
CA ALA A 309 6.90 -7.44 -11.06
C ALA A 309 5.64 -7.46 -10.19
N ILE A 310 5.79 -7.46 -8.86
CA ILE A 310 4.68 -7.39 -7.91
C ILE A 310 3.84 -6.15 -8.19
N PHE A 311 4.46 -4.99 -8.39
CA PHE A 311 3.76 -3.76 -8.72
C PHE A 311 2.94 -3.88 -10.01
N ALA A 312 3.55 -4.40 -11.09
CA ALA A 312 2.89 -4.60 -12.38
C ALA A 312 1.75 -5.63 -12.33
N LEU A 313 1.98 -6.79 -11.70
CA LEU A 313 1.00 -7.87 -11.57
C LEU A 313 -0.19 -7.48 -10.69
N THR A 314 0.05 -6.67 -9.66
CA THR A 314 -1.01 -6.17 -8.78
C THR A 314 -2.02 -5.33 -9.54
N PHE A 315 -1.61 -4.60 -10.59
CA PHE A 315 -2.57 -3.94 -11.47
C PHE A 315 -3.46 -4.91 -12.24
N GLY A 316 -2.91 -6.06 -12.67
CA GLY A 316 -3.72 -7.11 -13.29
C GLY A 316 -4.83 -7.57 -12.33
N TYR A 317 -4.46 -7.81 -11.07
CA TYR A 317 -5.41 -8.16 -10.01
C TYR A 317 -6.43 -7.05 -9.73
N THR A 318 -6.00 -5.80 -9.48
CA THR A 318 -6.91 -4.72 -9.13
C THR A 318 -7.86 -4.39 -10.28
N ARG A 319 -7.37 -4.36 -11.53
CA ARG A 319 -8.22 -4.19 -12.72
C ARG A 319 -9.25 -5.31 -12.84
N TRP A 320 -8.87 -6.56 -12.58
CA TRP A 320 -9.80 -7.68 -12.57
C TRP A 320 -10.87 -7.54 -11.48
N ARG A 321 -10.51 -7.05 -10.29
CA ARG A 321 -11.48 -6.77 -9.21
C ARG A 321 -12.41 -5.61 -9.53
N MET A 322 -11.94 -4.59 -10.23
CA MET A 322 -12.73 -3.40 -10.60
C MET A 322 -13.66 -3.63 -11.80
N PHE A 323 -13.17 -4.31 -12.84
CA PHE A 323 -13.83 -4.36 -14.15
C PHE A 323 -14.03 -5.79 -14.68
N GLY A 324 -13.65 -6.81 -13.93
CA GLY A 324 -13.84 -8.21 -14.32
C GLY A 324 -12.85 -8.72 -15.37
N ALA A 325 -11.79 -7.98 -15.71
CA ALA A 325 -10.75 -8.42 -16.63
C ALA A 325 -9.37 -7.83 -16.26
N ALA A 326 -8.30 -8.60 -16.46
CA ALA A 326 -6.93 -8.19 -16.20
C ALA A 326 -6.24 -7.70 -17.48
N SER A 327 -5.26 -6.78 -17.35
CA SER A 327 -4.47 -6.29 -18.48
C SER A 327 -3.38 -7.28 -18.87
N ALA A 328 -3.42 -7.80 -20.10
CA ALA A 328 -2.42 -8.77 -20.56
C ALA A 328 -1.02 -8.14 -20.68
N THR A 329 -0.94 -6.86 -21.05
CA THR A 329 0.32 -6.11 -21.18
C THR A 329 1.07 -6.04 -19.85
N ARG A 330 0.36 -5.71 -18.76
CA ARG A 330 0.96 -5.63 -17.41
C ARG A 330 1.29 -7.01 -16.84
N ILE A 331 0.47 -8.02 -17.12
CA ILE A 331 0.78 -9.40 -16.74
C ILE A 331 2.06 -9.86 -17.45
N GLY A 332 2.14 -9.66 -18.77
CA GLY A 332 3.33 -9.99 -19.56
C GLY A 332 4.58 -9.28 -19.04
N ALA A 333 4.50 -7.97 -18.78
CA ALA A 333 5.61 -7.21 -18.21
C ALA A 333 6.04 -7.75 -16.83
N GLY A 334 5.07 -8.07 -15.96
CA GLY A 334 5.34 -8.69 -14.67
C GLY A 334 6.04 -10.04 -14.79
N LEU A 335 5.60 -10.90 -15.71
CA LEU A 335 6.25 -12.19 -15.97
C LEU A 335 7.67 -12.03 -16.54
N CYS A 336 7.89 -11.08 -17.45
CA CYS A 336 9.23 -10.75 -17.94
C CYS A 336 10.15 -10.26 -16.82
N LEU A 337 9.63 -9.42 -15.90
CA LEU A 337 10.38 -8.96 -14.73
C LEU A 337 10.71 -10.11 -13.77
N LEU A 338 9.81 -11.08 -13.57
CA LEU A 338 10.13 -12.30 -12.82
C LEU A 338 11.21 -13.16 -13.52
N GLY A 339 11.17 -13.24 -14.85
CA GLY A 339 12.23 -13.86 -15.64
C GLY A 339 13.59 -13.17 -15.44
N LEU A 340 13.60 -11.83 -15.47
CA LEU A 340 14.79 -11.04 -15.15
C LEU A 340 15.28 -11.27 -13.72
N ALA A 341 14.36 -11.40 -12.76
CA ALA A 341 14.71 -11.68 -11.36
C ALA A 341 15.47 -13.01 -11.19
N ALA A 342 15.12 -14.05 -11.95
CA ALA A 342 15.84 -15.32 -11.93
C ALA A 342 17.28 -15.19 -12.46
N GLY A 343 17.51 -14.29 -13.43
CA GLY A 343 18.84 -14.02 -13.99
C GLY A 343 19.66 -12.99 -13.22
N ALA A 344 19.03 -12.16 -12.39
CA ALA A 344 19.66 -11.02 -11.73
C ALA A 344 20.93 -11.35 -10.91
N PRO A 345 21.02 -12.47 -10.17
CA PRO A 345 22.24 -12.84 -9.45
C PRO A 345 23.47 -13.09 -10.34
N PHE A 346 23.26 -13.30 -11.65
CA PHE A 346 24.32 -13.62 -12.62
C PHE A 346 24.65 -12.44 -13.54
N LEU A 347 23.95 -11.32 -13.41
CA LEU A 347 24.13 -10.13 -14.23
C LEU A 347 24.84 -9.03 -13.43
N PRO A 348 25.62 -8.17 -14.11
CA PRO A 348 26.05 -6.91 -13.49
C PRO A 348 24.83 -6.13 -13.00
N ALA A 349 24.92 -5.56 -11.80
CA ALA A 349 23.76 -4.93 -11.16
C ALA A 349 23.15 -3.81 -12.05
N ILE A 350 24.00 -3.03 -12.72
CA ILE A 350 23.55 -2.00 -13.69
C ILE A 350 22.79 -2.58 -14.90
N ALA A 351 23.09 -3.81 -15.32
CA ALA A 351 22.35 -4.47 -16.39
C ALA A 351 20.94 -4.86 -15.93
N THR A 352 20.80 -5.39 -14.71
CA THR A 352 19.49 -5.65 -14.08
C THR A 352 18.69 -4.37 -13.92
N LEU A 353 19.32 -3.28 -13.50
CA LEU A 353 18.69 -1.97 -13.37
C LEU A 353 18.22 -1.44 -14.73
N GLY A 354 19.09 -1.49 -15.74
CA GLY A 354 18.80 -1.07 -17.11
C GLY A 354 17.66 -1.87 -17.75
N ALA A 355 17.70 -3.20 -17.62
CA ALA A 355 16.65 -4.08 -18.14
C ALA A 355 15.30 -3.83 -17.43
N THR A 356 15.31 -3.61 -16.11
CA THR A 356 14.10 -3.24 -15.35
C THR A 356 13.52 -1.92 -15.86
N ALA A 357 14.36 -0.90 -16.04
CA ALA A 357 13.93 0.39 -16.58
C ALA A 357 13.32 0.25 -17.98
N VAL A 358 13.99 -0.48 -18.89
CA VAL A 358 13.50 -0.73 -20.25
C VAL A 358 12.16 -1.45 -20.24
N LEU A 359 11.99 -2.51 -19.45
CA LEU A 359 10.73 -3.26 -19.37
C LEU A 359 9.58 -2.38 -18.88
N LEU A 360 9.79 -1.57 -17.84
CA LEU A 360 8.77 -0.68 -17.27
C LEU A 360 8.40 0.47 -18.22
N VAL A 361 9.39 1.06 -18.89
CA VAL A 361 9.16 2.11 -19.91
C VAL A 361 8.44 1.51 -21.13
N ALA A 362 8.85 0.32 -21.59
CA ALA A 362 8.25 -0.35 -22.74
C ALA A 362 6.77 -0.66 -22.52
N VAL A 363 6.39 -1.20 -21.35
CA VAL A 363 4.96 -1.46 -21.05
C VAL A 363 4.16 -0.17 -20.95
N SER A 364 4.73 0.88 -20.35
CA SER A 364 4.09 2.20 -20.26
C SER A 364 3.86 2.83 -21.63
N GLY A 365 4.88 2.77 -22.50
CA GLY A 365 4.83 3.27 -23.87
C GLY A 365 3.87 2.47 -24.75
N LEU A 366 3.85 1.14 -24.60
CA LEU A 366 2.91 0.26 -25.30
C LEU A 366 1.46 0.59 -24.92
N GLU A 367 1.15 0.71 -23.63
CA GLU A 367 -0.20 1.06 -23.19
C GLU A 367 -0.61 2.46 -23.66
N HIS A 368 0.30 3.44 -23.56
CA HIS A 368 0.04 4.78 -24.06
C HIS A 368 -0.25 4.79 -25.57
N TRP A 369 0.54 4.06 -26.36
CA TRP A 369 0.33 3.94 -27.80
C TRP A 369 -0.99 3.24 -28.14
N LEU A 370 -1.35 2.16 -27.44
CA LEU A 370 -2.64 1.48 -27.63
C LEU A 370 -3.80 2.45 -27.40
N VAL A 371 -3.78 3.18 -26.28
CA VAL A 371 -4.83 4.15 -25.92
C VAL A 371 -4.87 5.30 -26.92
N ALA A 372 -3.73 5.91 -27.26
CA ALA A 372 -3.65 7.05 -28.18
C ALA A 372 -4.09 6.71 -29.61
N THR A 373 -3.94 5.45 -30.03
CA THR A 373 -4.36 4.97 -31.36
C THR A 373 -5.77 4.36 -31.37
N GLY A 374 -6.50 4.41 -30.24
CA GLY A 374 -7.84 3.86 -30.13
C GLY A 374 -7.89 2.33 -30.19
N ARG A 375 -6.76 1.64 -30.03
CA ARG A 375 -6.69 0.18 -30.03
C ARG A 375 -7.12 -0.36 -28.66
N PRO A 376 -7.88 -1.47 -28.61
CA PRO A 376 -8.24 -2.06 -27.34
C PRO A 376 -7.00 -2.65 -26.65
N VAL A 377 -6.90 -2.44 -25.34
CA VAL A 377 -5.89 -3.13 -24.51
C VAL A 377 -6.26 -4.61 -24.45
N PRO A 378 -5.34 -5.55 -24.75
CA PRO A 378 -5.62 -6.97 -24.65
C PRO A 378 -5.96 -7.38 -23.21
N LEU A 379 -7.07 -8.10 -23.03
CA LEU A 379 -7.60 -8.47 -21.73
C LEU A 379 -7.56 -9.98 -21.50
N LEU A 380 -7.29 -10.38 -20.25
CA LEU A 380 -7.31 -11.77 -19.77
C LEU A 380 -8.30 -11.93 -18.62
N PHE A 381 -8.65 -13.18 -18.29
CA PHE A 381 -9.44 -13.56 -17.11
C PHE A 381 -10.81 -12.85 -17.00
N HIS A 382 -11.56 -12.82 -18.10
CA HIS A 382 -12.90 -12.24 -18.14
C HIS A 382 -13.84 -12.96 -17.17
N ARG A 383 -14.47 -12.21 -16.26
CA ARG A 383 -15.64 -12.70 -15.54
C ARG A 383 -16.86 -12.62 -16.47
N PRO A 384 -17.69 -13.67 -16.54
CA PRO A 384 -18.96 -13.57 -17.24
C PRO A 384 -19.82 -12.46 -16.61
N VAL A 385 -20.42 -11.62 -17.45
CA VAL A 385 -21.44 -10.67 -17.00
C VAL A 385 -22.62 -11.49 -16.48
N PRO A 386 -23.10 -11.31 -15.23
CA PRO A 386 -24.26 -12.04 -14.76
C PRO A 386 -25.45 -11.74 -15.67
N THR A 387 -25.92 -12.75 -16.40
CA THR A 387 -27.17 -12.66 -17.18
C THR A 387 -28.35 -12.53 -16.22
N GLY A 388 -29.38 -11.78 -16.62
CA GLY A 388 -30.45 -11.27 -15.74
C GLY A 388 -31.23 -12.29 -14.88
N HIS A 389 -31.01 -13.59 -15.05
CA HIS A 389 -31.61 -14.64 -14.21
C HIS A 389 -31.01 -14.78 -12.80
N GLU A 390 -29.78 -14.31 -12.55
CA GLU A 390 -29.23 -14.27 -11.18
C GLU A 390 -29.71 -13.05 -10.36
N LEU A 391 -30.45 -12.12 -10.99
CA LEU A 391 -30.91 -10.87 -10.36
C LEU A 391 -32.04 -11.06 -9.33
N THR A 392 -32.65 -12.25 -9.27
CA THR A 392 -33.75 -12.55 -8.34
C THR A 392 -33.32 -13.22 -7.04
N GLN A 393 -32.06 -13.69 -6.91
CA GLN A 393 -31.61 -14.38 -5.69
C GLN A 393 -31.01 -13.45 -4.61
N TYR A 394 -30.89 -12.15 -4.88
CA TYR A 394 -30.34 -11.16 -3.95
C TYR A 394 -31.28 -9.98 -3.64
N ARG A 395 -32.59 -10.14 -3.87
CA ARG A 395 -33.60 -9.19 -3.37
C ARG A 395 -34.09 -9.56 -1.99
#